data_AF-A0A2R7MY44-F1
#
_entry.id   AF-A0A2R7MY44-F1
#
_cell.length_a   1.000
_cell.length_b   1.000
_cell.length_c   1.000
_cell.angle_alpha   90.00
_cell.angle_beta   90.00
_cell.angle_gamma   90.00
#
_symmetry.space_group_name_H-M   'P 1'
#
loop_
_entity.id
_entity.type
_entity.pdbx_description
1 polymer ?
#
loop_
_entity_poly.entity_id
_entity_poly.type
_entity_poly.pdbx_seq_one_letter_code
_entity_poly.pdbx_strand_id
1 'polypeptide(L)' 'MNKDNFNHLIGKTRHEVKAEMGDGFNFFKHDIWTYQVGKTWFGKKVILSVLFNGNKASNINLYKTFKNR' A
#
# COMPACT_ATOMS: atom_id res chain seq x y z
N MET A 1 0.89 12.55 -6.59
CA MET A 1 1.51 11.23 -6.38
C MET A 1 0.97 10.28 -7.43
N ASN A 2 1.88 9.62 -8.16
CA ASN A 2 1.54 8.66 -9.21
C ASN A 2 1.74 7.24 -8.66
N LYS A 3 0.94 6.28 -9.14
CA LYS A 3 1.10 4.85 -8.88
C LYS A 3 2.50 4.36 -9.24
N ASP A 4 3.10 4.91 -10.30
CA ASP A 4 4.41 4.46 -10.80
C ASP A 4 5.55 4.61 -9.80
N ASN A 5 5.42 5.55 -8.85
CA ASN A 5 6.35 5.74 -7.75
C ASN A 5 6.41 4.53 -6.79
N PHE A 6 5.53 3.54 -6.96
CA PHE A 6 5.43 2.35 -6.13
C PHE A 6 5.57 1.04 -6.92
N ASN A 7 5.77 1.10 -8.24
CA ASN A 7 5.88 -0.11 -9.07
C ASN A 7 7.06 -1.00 -8.65
N HIS A 8 8.10 -0.42 -8.04
CA HIS A 8 9.24 -1.16 -7.50
C HIS A 8 8.89 -2.06 -6.30
N LEU A 9 7.70 -1.92 -5.71
CA LEU A 9 7.22 -2.85 -4.67
C LEU A 9 6.78 -4.19 -5.25
N ILE A 10 6.42 -4.26 -6.54
CA ILE A 10 6.02 -5.51 -7.19
C ILE A 10 7.17 -6.52 -7.15
N GLY A 11 6.87 -7.75 -6.75
CA GLY A 11 7.84 -8.83 -6.60
C GLY A 11 8.54 -8.88 -5.25
N LYS A 12 8.53 -7.79 -4.47
CA LYS A 12 9.08 -7.76 -3.10
C LYS A 12 8.27 -8.65 -2.16
N THR A 13 8.96 -9.18 -1.16
CA THR A 13 8.37 -9.95 -0.07
C THR A 13 7.66 -9.06 0.94
N ARG A 14 6.78 -9.63 1.76
CA ARG A 14 6.14 -8.90 2.88
C ARG A 14 7.15 -8.22 3.81
N HIS A 15 8.29 -8.88 4.07
CA HIS A 15 9.34 -8.32 4.90
C HIS A 15 10.04 -7.13 4.24
N GLU A 16 10.37 -7.21 2.95
CA GLU A 16 10.99 -6.09 2.22
C GLU A 16 10.02 -4.91 2.10
N VAL A 17 8.74 -5.17 1.80
CA VAL A 17 7.71 -4.12 1.77
C VAL A 17 7.55 -3.48 3.15
N LYS A 18 7.53 -4.27 4.23
CA LYS A 18 7.47 -3.76 5.60
C LYS A 18 8.70 -2.94 5.98
N ALA A 19 9.90 -3.39 5.61
CA ALA A 19 11.14 -2.67 5.90
C ALA A 19 11.17 -1.28 5.23
N GLU A 20 10.58 -1.16 4.04
CA GLU A 20 10.54 0.10 3.30
C GLU A 20 9.36 0.99 3.68
N MET A 21 8.16 0.42 3.84
CA MET A 21 6.90 1.16 3.99
C MET A 21 6.44 1.27 5.45
N GLY A 22 7.09 0.57 6.37
CA GLY A 22 6.67 0.42 7.76
C GLY A 22 5.50 -0.56 7.94
N ASP A 23 4.94 -0.56 9.16
CA ASP A 23 3.87 -1.50 9.54
C ASP A 23 2.53 -1.26 8.81
N GLY A 24 2.28 -0.05 8.33
CA GLY A 24 1.01 0.32 7.69
C GLY A 24 -0.21 0.05 8.60
N PHE A 25 -1.39 -0.12 8.00
CA PHE A 25 -2.62 -0.49 8.74
C PHE A 25 -2.96 -1.96 8.48
N ASN A 26 -2.08 -2.88 8.91
CA ASN A 26 -2.04 -4.25 8.41
C ASN A 26 -1.92 -5.30 9.53
N PHE A 27 -2.73 -6.36 9.46
CA PHE A 27 -2.43 -7.65 10.09
C PHE A 27 -1.54 -8.45 9.12
N PHE A 28 -0.36 -8.90 9.57
CA PHE A 28 0.69 -9.47 8.70
C PHE A 28 0.20 -10.61 7.78
N LYS A 29 -0.81 -11.38 8.22
CA LYS A 29 -1.38 -12.52 7.48
C LYS A 29 -2.38 -12.13 6.38
N HIS A 30 -2.85 -10.89 6.30
CA HIS A 30 -3.79 -10.49 5.25
C HIS A 30 -3.09 -10.31 3.90
N ASP A 31 -3.76 -10.74 2.84
CA ASP A 31 -3.25 -10.59 1.47
C ASP A 31 -3.27 -9.16 0.96
N ILE A 32 -4.01 -8.26 1.61
CA ILE A 32 -4.06 -6.85 1.22
C ILE A 32 -3.52 -6.01 2.37
N TRP A 33 -2.47 -5.24 2.07
CA TRP A 33 -1.93 -4.23 2.96
C TRP A 33 -2.25 -2.85 2.43
N THR A 34 -2.58 -1.92 3.32
CA THR A 34 -2.90 -0.53 2.97
C THR A 34 -2.03 0.46 3.70
N TYR A 35 -1.64 1.50 2.97
CA TYR A 35 -0.77 2.57 3.45
C TYR A 35 -1.39 3.91 3.06
N GLN A 36 -1.52 4.81 4.03
CA GLN A 36 -1.81 6.21 3.72
C GLN A 36 -0.51 6.89 3.29
N VAL A 37 -0.37 7.13 1.98
CA VAL A 37 0.84 7.71 1.37
C VAL A 37 0.70 9.20 1.07
N GLY A 38 -0.44 9.80 1.40
CA GLY A 38 -0.64 11.24 1.27
C GLY A 38 -2.05 11.69 1.60
N LYS A 39 -2.29 12.98 1.38
CA LYS A 39 -3.58 13.64 1.55
C LYS A 39 -3.74 14.70 0.46
N THR A 40 -4.91 14.78 -0.16
CA THR A 40 -5.25 15.86 -1.10
C THR A 40 -5.58 17.13 -0.34
N TRP A 41 -5.54 18.29 -1.00
CA TRP A 41 -5.96 19.55 -0.40
C TRP A 41 -7.39 19.50 0.17
N PHE A 42 -8.33 18.89 -0.57
CA PHE A 42 -9.71 18.69 -0.10
C PHE A 42 -9.86 17.60 0.98
N GLY A 43 -8.77 17.16 1.61
CA GLY A 43 -8.81 16.27 2.76
C GLY A 43 -8.91 14.77 2.47
N LYS A 44 -9.11 14.35 1.20
CA LYS A 44 -9.08 12.91 0.84
C LYS A 44 -7.71 12.30 1.16
N LYS A 45 -7.71 11.15 1.82
CA LYS A 45 -6.52 10.31 1.99
C LYS A 45 -6.14 9.67 0.66
N VAL A 46 -4.85 9.59 0.37
CA VAL A 46 -4.31 8.81 -0.74
C VAL A 46 -3.82 7.48 -0.17
N ILE A 47 -4.46 6.39 -0.58
CA ILE A 47 -4.20 5.05 -0.08
C ILE A 47 -3.50 4.24 -1.16
N LEU A 48 -2.34 3.68 -0.84
CA LEU A 48 -1.70 2.61 -1.57
C LEU A 48 -2.20 1.29 -1.01
N SER A 49 -2.73 0.43 -1.87
CA SER A 49 -3.11 -0.94 -1.56
C SER A 49 -2.13 -1.88 -2.25
N VAL A 50 -1.49 -2.76 -1.49
CA VAL A 50 -0.57 -3.78 -1.97
C VAL A 50 -1.25 -5.13 -1.81
N LEU A 51 -1.45 -5.84 -2.92
CA LEU A 51 -1.93 -7.22 -2.92
C LEU A 51 -0.73 -8.16 -2.92
N PHE A 52 -0.75 -9.13 -2.02
CA PHE A 52 0.22 -10.21 -1.94
C PHE A 52 -0.41 -11.50 -2.46
N ASN A 53 0.33 -12.21 -3.32
CA ASN A 53 0.07 -13.60 -3.64
C ASN A 53 1.13 -14.45 -2.93
N GLY A 54 0.71 -15.18 -1.89
CA GLY A 54 1.63 -15.82 -0.94
C GLY A 54 2.45 -14.77 -0.19
N ASN A 55 3.78 -14.79 -0.39
CA ASN A 55 4.69 -13.84 0.25
C ASN A 55 5.11 -12.68 -0.65
N LYS A 56 4.75 -12.66 -1.95
CA LYS A 56 5.21 -11.62 -2.89
C LYS A 56 4.10 -10.64 -3.25
N ALA A 57 4.45 -9.36 -3.33
CA ALA A 57 3.56 -8.33 -3.86
C ALA A 57 3.29 -8.59 -5.35
N SER A 58 2.03 -8.84 -5.70
CA SER A 58 1.60 -9.19 -7.05
C SER A 58 0.91 -8.03 -7.76
N ASN A 59 0.31 -7.10 -7.01
CA ASN A 59 -0.36 -5.94 -7.57
C ASN A 59 -0.31 -4.76 -6.60
N ILE A 60 -0.39 -3.55 -7.15
CA ILE A 60 -0.57 -2.32 -6.40
C ILE A 60 -1.68 -1.48 -6.99
N ASN A 61 -2.43 -0.81 -6.13
CA ASN A 61 -3.45 0.16 -6.52
C ASN A 61 -3.32 1.43 -5.68
N LEU A 62 -3.52 2.58 -6.32
CA LEU A 62 -3.50 3.89 -5.66
C LEU A 62 -4.87 4.54 -5.82
N TYR A 63 -5.54 4.81 -4.71
CA TYR A 63 -6.87 5.42 -4.73
C TYR A 63 -7.02 6.51 -3.67
N LYS A 64 -8.06 7.33 -3.82
CA LYS A 64 -8.35 8.45 -2.92
C LYS A 64 -9.66 8.19 -2.19
N THR A 65 -9.70 8.39 -0.87
CA THR A 65 -10.91 8.16 -0.07
C THR A 65 -11.03 9.15 1.09
N PHE A 66 -12.26 9.44 1.51
CA PHE A 66 -12.55 10.13 2.77
C PHE A 66 -12.73 9.17 3.94
N LYS A 67 -13.01 7.89 3.66
CA LYS A 67 -13.26 6.89 4.69
C LYS A 67 -11.96 6.53 5.41
N ASN A 68 -12.04 6.48 6.74
CA ASN A 68 -11.13 5.69 7.54
C ASN A 68 -11.60 4.25 7.40
N ARG A 69 -10.76 3.39 6.81
CA ARG A 69 -10.98 1.94 6.89
C ARG A 69 -10.46 1.45 8.22
#